data_AF-A0A923ZSD0-F1
#
_entry.id   AF-A0A923ZSD0-F1
#
_cell.length_a   1.000
_cell.length_b   1.000
_cell.length_c   1.000
_cell.angle_alpha   90.00
_cell.angle_beta   90.00
_cell.angle_gamma   90.00
#
_symmetry.space_group_name_H-M   'P 1'
#
loop_
_entity.id
_entity.type
_entity.pdbx_description
1 polymer ?
#
loop_
_entity_poly.entity_id
_entity_poly.type
_entity_poly.pdbx_seq_one_letter_code
_entity_poly.pdbx_strand_id
1 'polypeptide(L)' 'MIRTYQPSTKRRARTCGFRTRMRNSPNTIKARRAKGRWRITPNVKY' A
#
# COMPACT_ATOMS: atom_id res chain seq x y z
N MET A 1 12.59 6.03 24.26
CA MET A 1 12.94 5.54 22.89
C MET A 1 11.76 5.77 21.96
N ILE A 2 11.98 6.37 20.78
CA ILE A 2 10.92 6.60 19.78
C ILE A 2 10.46 5.27 19.15
N ARG A 3 9.17 5.13 18.87
CA ARG A 3 8.59 3.95 18.19
C ARG A 3 8.84 4.03 16.68
N THR A 4 8.98 2.88 16.04
CA THR A 4 9.25 2.79 14.58
C THR A 4 8.06 3.22 13.73
N TYR A 5 6.85 2.95 14.20
CA TYR A 5 5.64 3.38 13.51
C TYR A 5 5.33 4.85 13.83
N GLN A 6 5.78 5.72 12.93
CA GLN A 6 5.41 7.14 12.91
C GLN A 6 4.38 7.37 11.78
N PRO A 7 3.06 7.40 12.08
CA PRO A 7 2.03 7.43 11.06
C PRO A 7 2.05 8.74 10.26
N SER A 8 1.98 8.63 8.94
CA SER A 8 1.76 9.75 8.05
C SER A 8 0.95 9.26 6.84
N THR A 9 -0.24 9.84 6.65
CA THR A 9 -1.16 9.48 5.56
C THR A 9 -0.53 9.78 4.19
N LYS A 10 0.11 10.95 4.05
CA LYS A 10 0.86 11.35 2.84
C LYS A 10 1.97 10.37 2.52
N ARG A 11 2.77 9.97 3.52
CA ARG A 11 3.85 8.98 3.34
C ARG A 11 3.27 7.64 2.87
N ARG A 12 2.23 7.15 3.54
CA ARG A 12 1.62 5.84 3.25
C ARG A 12 0.97 5.79 1.86
N ALA A 13 0.36 6.88 1.40
CA ALA A 13 -0.23 6.97 0.06
C ALA A 13 0.85 6.91 -1.02
N ARG A 14 1.95 7.65 -0.83
CA ARG A 14 3.04 7.74 -1.79
C ARG A 14 3.86 6.45 -1.88
N THR A 15 4.10 5.76 -0.77
CA THR A 15 4.94 4.56 -0.76
C THR A 15 4.18 3.29 -1.10
N CYS A 16 2.98 3.11 -0.54
CA CYS A 16 2.24 1.84 -0.63
C CYS A 16 0.92 1.95 -1.40
N GLY A 17 0.58 3.13 -1.93
CA GLY A 17 -0.68 3.36 -2.64
C GLY A 17 -0.77 2.62 -3.97
N PHE A 18 -2.00 2.52 -4.47
CA PHE A 18 -2.32 1.81 -5.72
C PHE A 18 -1.55 2.35 -6.92
N ARG A 19 -1.53 3.68 -7.10
CA ARG A 19 -0.82 4.33 -8.21
C ARG A 19 0.68 4.00 -8.20
N THR A 20 1.31 4.03 -7.03
CA THR A 20 2.74 3.69 -6.87
C THR A 20 3.00 2.23 -7.23
N ARG A 21 2.13 1.31 -6.80
CA ARG A 21 2.26 -0.12 -7.14
C ARG A 21 2.07 -0.37 -8.63
N MET A 22 1.13 0.30 -9.28
CA MET A 22 0.94 0.18 -10.72
C MET A 22 2.16 0.65 -11.51
N ARG A 23 2.79 1.76 -11.08
CA ARG A 23 3.98 2.30 -11.76
C ARG A 23 5.22 1.43 -11.57
N ASN A 24 5.49 0.97 -10.35
CA ASN A 24 6.80 0.41 -9.99
C ASN A 24 6.77 -1.11 -9.70
N SER A 25 5.61 -1.67 -9.34
CA SER A 25 5.53 -3.07 -8.87
C SER A 25 4.16 -3.72 -9.14
N PRO A 26 3.71 -3.79 -10.41
CA PRO A 26 2.39 -4.30 -10.76
C PRO A 26 2.18 -5.78 -10.35
N ASN A 27 3.27 -6.55 -10.25
CA ASN A 27 3.24 -7.95 -9.81
C ASN A 27 2.64 -8.13 -8.42
N THR A 28 2.83 -7.17 -7.51
CA THR A 28 2.19 -7.21 -6.18
C THR A 28 0.66 -7.16 -6.30
N ILE A 29 0.14 -6.33 -7.18
CA ILE A 29 -1.30 -6.21 -7.42
C ILE A 29 -1.83 -7.50 -8.04
N LYS A 30 -1.15 -8.04 -9.06
CA LYS A 30 -1.51 -9.31 -9.71
C LYS A 30 -1.58 -10.46 -8.72
N ALA A 31 -0.53 -10.66 -7.91
CA ALA A 31 -0.49 -11.71 -6.91
C ALA A 31 -1.58 -11.55 -5.83
N ARG A 32 -1.85 -10.32 -5.39
CA ARG A 32 -2.90 -10.06 -4.39
C ARG A 32 -4.31 -10.31 -4.95
N ARG A 33 -4.54 -10.00 -6.22
CA ARG A 33 -5.79 -10.33 -6.93
C ARG A 33 -5.96 -11.83 -7.11
N ALA A 34 -4.92 -12.54 -7.57
CA ALA A 34 -4.96 -13.99 -7.72
C ALA A 34 -5.24 -14.71 -6.39
N LYS A 35 -4.71 -14.19 -5.28
CA LYS A 35 -5.01 -14.69 -3.93
C LYS A 35 -6.42 -14.32 -3.42
N GLY A 36 -7.15 -13.44 -4.10
CA GLY A 36 -8.49 -13.00 -3.67
C GLY A 36 -8.48 -12.05 -2.46
N ARG A 37 -7.41 -11.24 -2.27
CA ARG A 37 -7.36 -10.30 -1.15
C ARG A 37 -8.42 -9.20 -1.31
N TRP A 38 -9.30 -9.07 -0.31
CA TRP A 38 -10.36 -8.04 -0.30
C TRP A 38 -9.82 -6.62 -0.44
N ARG A 39 -8.66 -6.34 0.18
CA ARG A 39 -7.96 -5.07 0.03
C ARG A 39 -6.64 -5.29 -0.68
N ILE A 40 -6.46 -4.66 -1.83
CA ILE A 40 -5.26 -4.82 -2.64
C ILE A 40 -4.15 -3.86 -2.18
N THR A 41 -4.51 -2.66 -1.75
CA THR A 41 -3.58 -1.68 -1.18
C THR A 41 -4.10 -1.16 0.17
N PRO A 42 -3.23 -0.56 1.01
CA PRO A 42 -3.66 0.05 2.26
C PRO A 42 -4.69 1.15 2.01
N ASN A 43 -5.75 1.21 2.82
CA ASN A 43 -6.57 2.41 2.88
C ASN A 43 -5.76 3.52 3.56
N VAL A 44 -5.76 4.70 2.96
CA VAL A 44 -5.03 5.86 3.44
C VAL A 44 -5.92 6.91 4.08
N LYS A 45 -7.24 6.70 4.02
CA LYS A 45 -8.21 7.42 4.84
C LYS A 45 -8.61 6.53 6.02
N TYR A 46 -8.64 7.14 7.20
CA TYR A 46 -9.47 6.67 8.30
C TYR A 46 -10.91 7.09 7.98
#